data_AF-A0A6C0LZH1-F1
#
_entry.id   AF-A0A6C0LZH1-F1
#
_cell.length_a   1.000
_cell.length_b   1.000
_cell.length_c   1.000
_cell.angle_alpha   90.00
_cell.angle_beta   90.00
_cell.angle_gamma   90.00
#
_symmetry.space_group_name_H-M   'P 1'
#
loop_
_entity.id
_entity.type
_entity.pdbx_description
1 polymer ?
#
loop_
_entity_poly.entity_id
_entity_poly.type
_entity_poly.pdbx_seq_one_letter_code
_entity_poly.pdbx_strand_id
1 'polypeptide(L)'
;MKCCTTSCGIAATLIAGMAYCTYMGNRSQLVTDYMRSLTEDQRQAYAKITGERRDIYLRGFGLGLLLSAALLGIHHRYATMSRAAMLCSVAAITLGTNYFYYVLSPKSDWMVLHFKQKQDGANWLRVYRGMQVNYHVGLVLGIAGTVLLSNAFYSKN
;
A
#
# COMPACT_ATOMS: atom_id res chain seq x y z
N MET A 1 18.42 13.60 -20.51
CA MET A 1 17.38 12.54 -20.40
C MET A 1 16.33 12.96 -19.38
N LYS A 2 15.10 13.28 -19.80
CA LYS A 2 14.05 13.68 -18.84
C LYS A 2 13.37 12.43 -18.29
N CYS A 3 13.92 11.92 -17.19
CA CYS A 3 13.17 11.05 -16.29
C CYS A 3 11.95 11.84 -15.79
N CYS A 4 10.74 11.27 -15.80
CA CYS A 4 9.58 11.92 -15.20
C CYS A 4 9.72 11.84 -13.68
N THR A 5 10.44 12.80 -13.09
CA THR A 5 10.75 12.87 -11.65
C THR A 5 9.50 12.75 -10.80
N THR A 6 8.37 13.30 -11.25
CA THR A 6 7.08 13.18 -10.57
C THR A 6 6.59 11.74 -10.50
N SER A 7 6.56 11.00 -11.62
CA SER A 7 6.09 9.60 -11.63
C SER A 7 7.02 8.70 -10.82
N CYS A 8 8.33 8.92 -10.90
CA CYS A 8 9.30 8.14 -10.11
C CYS A 8 9.14 8.41 -8.61
N GLY A 9 8.79 9.63 -8.25
CA GLY A 9 8.58 10.01 -6.86
C GLY A 9 7.32 9.41 -6.26
N ILE A 10 6.23 9.44 -7.00
CA ILE A 10 4.99 8.76 -6.61
C ILE A 10 5.25 7.26 -6.46
N ALA A 11 5.94 6.64 -7.42
CA ALA A 11 6.30 5.23 -7.35
C ALA A 11 7.11 4.89 -6.09
N ALA A 12 8.22 5.58 -5.82
CA ALA A 12 9.07 5.28 -4.66
C ALA A 12 8.33 5.45 -3.33
N THR A 13 7.52 6.50 -3.21
CA THR A 13 6.63 6.76 -2.06
C THR A 13 5.67 5.60 -1.80
N LEU A 14 4.99 5.13 -2.84
CA LEU A 14 4.02 4.06 -2.72
C LEU A 14 4.66 2.69 -2.49
N ILE A 15 5.83 2.40 -3.08
CA ILE A 15 6.57 1.15 -2.88
C ILE A 15 7.00 1.01 -1.42
N ALA A 16 7.59 2.07 -0.85
CA ALA A 16 8.06 2.04 0.52
C ALA A 16 6.90 1.89 1.52
N GLY A 17 5.80 2.61 1.29
CA GLY A 17 4.54 2.45 2.05
C GLY A 17 4.01 1.02 2.02
N MET A 18 3.90 0.45 0.81
CA MET A 18 3.45 -0.93 0.57
C MET A 18 4.35 -1.96 1.28
N ALA A 19 5.65 -1.95 1.00
CA ALA A 19 6.59 -2.92 1.55
C ALA A 19 6.61 -2.91 3.08
N TYR A 20 6.62 -1.71 3.68
CA TYR A 20 6.62 -1.57 5.13
C TYR A 20 5.31 -2.07 5.76
N CYS A 21 4.16 -1.71 5.19
CA CYS A 21 2.86 -2.19 5.67
C CYS A 21 2.72 -3.71 5.59
N THR A 22 3.11 -4.31 4.46
CA THR A 22 3.00 -5.75 4.27
C THR A 22 3.92 -6.53 5.21
N TYR A 23 5.12 -5.99 5.48
CA TYR A 23 6.08 -6.65 6.38
C TYR A 23 5.71 -6.48 7.86
N MET A 24 5.34 -5.27 8.29
CA MET A 24 5.13 -4.95 9.72
C MET A 24 3.67 -5.04 10.18
N GLY A 25 2.70 -5.04 9.28
CA GLY A 25 1.28 -4.87 9.60
C GLY A 25 0.72 -5.92 10.56
N ASN A 26 1.02 -7.20 10.35
CA ASN A 26 0.50 -8.32 11.17
C ASN A 26 1.56 -9.03 12.02
N ARG A 27 2.83 -8.63 11.94
CA ARG A 27 3.94 -9.26 12.68
C ARG A 27 4.32 -8.52 13.96
N SER A 28 3.64 -7.41 14.26
CA SER A 28 3.90 -6.67 15.48
C SER A 28 3.37 -7.41 16.70
N GLN A 29 4.12 -7.33 17.80
CA GLN A 29 3.67 -7.83 19.10
C GLN A 29 2.32 -7.25 19.50
N LEU A 30 2.04 -6.01 19.10
CA LEU A 30 0.77 -5.32 19.28
C LEU A 30 -0.43 -6.08 18.69
N VAL A 31 -0.30 -6.63 17.47
CA VAL A 31 -1.37 -7.43 16.86
C VAL A 31 -1.51 -8.77 17.57
N THR A 32 -0.40 -9.42 17.93
CA THR A 32 -0.42 -10.69 18.65
C THR A 32 -1.12 -10.56 20.00
N ASP A 33 -0.80 -9.51 20.77
CA ASP A 33 -1.42 -9.25 22.07
C ASP A 33 -2.92 -8.94 21.93
N TYR A 34 -3.30 -8.20 20.88
CA TYR A 34 -4.71 -7.97 20.56
C TYR A 34 -5.44 -9.27 20.25
N MET A 35 -4.89 -10.14 19.41
CA MET A 35 -5.52 -11.42 19.05
C MET A 35 -5.73 -12.34 20.26
N ARG A 36 -4.84 -12.29 21.26
CA ARG A 36 -5.01 -13.04 22.52
C ARG A 36 -6.17 -12.50 23.37
N SER A 37 -6.49 -11.21 23.25
CA SER A 37 -7.59 -10.57 24.00
C SER A 37 -8.99 -10.82 23.42
N LEU A 38 -9.07 -11.32 22.18
CA LEU A 38 -10.34 -11.53 21.48
C LEU A 38 -11.03 -12.85 21.87
N THR A 39 -12.36 -12.88 21.82
CA THR A 39 -13.12 -14.15 21.83
C THR A 39 -12.94 -14.90 20.51
N GLU A 40 -13.39 -16.15 20.45
CA GLU A 40 -13.28 -16.94 19.22
C GLU A 40 -14.03 -16.31 18.03
N ASP A 41 -15.29 -15.88 18.23
CA ASP A 41 -16.05 -15.18 17.18
C ASP A 41 -15.34 -13.92 16.68
N GLN A 42 -14.75 -13.14 17.59
CA GLN A 42 -14.02 -11.91 17.27
C GLN A 42 -12.73 -12.20 16.49
N ARG A 43 -12.04 -13.31 16.79
CA ARG A 43 -10.88 -13.76 16.00
C ARG A 43 -11.30 -14.18 14.60
N GLN A 44 -12.42 -14.87 14.46
CA GLN A 44 -12.94 -15.25 13.15
C GLN A 44 -13.37 -14.03 12.33
N ALA A 45 -14.05 -13.07 12.95
CA ALA A 45 -14.39 -11.79 12.33
C ALA A 45 -13.12 -11.04 11.90
N TYR A 46 -12.11 -10.94 12.77
CA TYR A 46 -10.83 -10.34 12.44
C TYR A 46 -10.15 -11.02 11.25
N ALA A 47 -10.09 -12.35 11.23
CA ALA A 47 -9.48 -13.12 10.15
C ALA A 47 -10.22 -12.91 8.82
N LYS A 48 -11.56 -12.88 8.84
CA LYS A 48 -12.39 -12.60 7.66
C LYS A 48 -12.16 -11.17 7.14
N ILE A 49 -12.23 -10.17 8.04
CA ILE A 49 -12.05 -8.76 7.70
C ILE A 49 -10.65 -8.50 7.12
N THR A 50 -9.61 -9.04 7.77
CA THR A 50 -8.23 -8.87 7.29
C THR A 50 -7.97 -9.66 6.01
N GLY A 51 -8.58 -10.85 5.87
CA GLY A 51 -8.54 -11.65 4.65
C GLY A 51 -9.16 -10.92 3.45
N GLU A 52 -10.36 -10.35 3.61
CA GLU A 52 -11.03 -9.54 2.59
C GLU A 52 -10.19 -8.33 2.20
N ARG A 53 -9.68 -7.58 3.18
CA ARG A 53 -8.83 -6.40 2.92
C ARG A 53 -7.58 -6.77 2.14
N ARG A 54 -6.95 -7.90 2.45
CA ARG A 54 -5.82 -8.44 1.71
C ARG A 54 -6.22 -8.82 0.28
N ASP A 55 -7.37 -9.46 0.11
CA ASP A 55 -7.85 -9.87 -1.22
C ASP A 55 -8.17 -8.65 -2.11
N ILE A 56 -8.87 -7.64 -1.57
CA ILE A 56 -9.10 -6.35 -2.24
C ILE A 56 -7.76 -5.74 -2.69
N TYR A 57 -6.77 -5.73 -1.80
CA TYR A 57 -5.44 -5.22 -2.09
C TYR A 57 -4.74 -6.01 -3.21
N LEU A 58 -4.78 -7.34 -3.17
CA LEU A 58 -4.17 -8.18 -4.21
C LEU A 58 -4.87 -8.03 -5.56
N ARG A 59 -6.20 -7.89 -5.58
CA ARG A 59 -6.97 -7.62 -6.80
C ARG A 59 -6.62 -6.25 -7.39
N GLY A 60 -6.53 -5.23 -6.55
CA GLY A 60 -6.11 -3.88 -6.97
C GLY A 60 -4.69 -3.87 -7.54
N PHE A 61 -3.77 -4.58 -6.90
CA PHE A 61 -2.41 -4.77 -7.41
C PHE A 61 -2.39 -5.53 -8.75
N GLY A 62 -3.17 -6.61 -8.88
CA GLY A 62 -3.31 -7.36 -10.13
C GLY A 62 -3.86 -6.50 -11.28
N LEU A 63 -4.91 -5.71 -11.02
CA LEU A 63 -5.44 -4.75 -11.99
C LEU A 63 -4.40 -3.70 -12.39
N GLY A 64 -3.63 -3.18 -11.42
CA GLY A 64 -2.54 -2.25 -11.68
C GLY A 64 -1.43 -2.84 -12.58
N LEU A 65 -1.13 -4.13 -12.42
CA LEU A 65 -0.19 -4.83 -13.30
C LEU A 65 -0.76 -5.00 -14.71
N LEU A 66 -2.05 -5.32 -14.85
CA LEU A 66 -2.71 -5.41 -16.16
C LEU A 66 -2.68 -4.08 -16.91
N LEU A 67 -2.99 -2.97 -16.23
CA LEU A 67 -2.93 -1.62 -16.83
C LEU A 67 -1.49 -1.24 -17.21
N SER A 68 -0.51 -1.59 -16.38
CA SER A 68 0.91 -1.38 -16.69
C SER A 68 1.37 -2.21 -17.88
N ALA A 69 0.90 -3.45 -18.02
CA ALA A 69 1.18 -4.30 -19.18
C ALA A 69 0.60 -3.70 -20.47
N ALA A 70 -0.62 -3.13 -20.41
CA ALA A 70 -1.21 -2.40 -21.53
C ALA A 70 -0.35 -1.19 -21.95
N LEU A 71 0.13 -0.40 -20.98
CA LEU A 71 1.06 0.70 -21.26
C LEU A 71 2.34 0.21 -21.96
N LEU A 72 2.93 -0.89 -21.48
CA LEU A 72 4.12 -1.48 -22.08
C LEU A 72 3.87 -1.93 -23.52
N GLY A 73 2.72 -2.55 -23.80
CA GLY A 73 2.32 -2.94 -25.15
C GLY A 73 2.18 -1.75 -26.10
N ILE A 74 1.55 -0.66 -25.65
CA ILE A 74 1.45 0.59 -26.41
C ILE A 74 2.85 1.17 -26.67
N HIS A 75 3.68 1.25 -25.63
CA HIS A 75 5.02 1.77 -25.76
C HIS A 75 5.88 0.96 -26.73
N HIS A 76 5.78 -0.37 -26.73
CA HIS A 76 6.50 -1.24 -27.66
C HIS A 76 6.16 -0.92 -29.13
N ARG A 77 4.93 -0.53 -29.42
CA ARG A 77 4.48 -0.17 -30.78
C ARG A 77 4.90 1.23 -31.22
N TYR A 78 4.95 2.20 -30.30
CA TYR A 78 5.05 3.63 -30.64
C TYR A 78 6.27 4.34 -30.04
N ALA A 79 7.15 3.66 -29.30
CA ALA A 79 8.38 4.19 -28.71
C ALA A 79 8.20 5.53 -27.95
N THR A 80 7.12 5.63 -27.17
CA THR A 80 6.60 6.90 -26.63
C THR A 80 7.40 7.53 -25.48
N MET A 81 8.30 6.80 -24.83
CA MET A 81 8.92 7.16 -23.54
C MET A 81 10.37 6.68 -23.43
N SER A 82 11.17 7.34 -22.59
CA SER A 82 12.47 6.80 -22.19
C SER A 82 12.30 5.60 -21.23
N ARG A 83 13.33 4.73 -21.14
CA ARG A 83 13.32 3.58 -20.21
C ARG A 83 13.02 3.97 -18.77
N ALA A 84 13.59 5.07 -18.28
CA ALA A 84 13.37 5.54 -16.92
C ALA A 84 11.93 6.03 -16.71
N ALA A 85 11.39 6.81 -17.66
CA ALA A 85 10.00 7.25 -17.61
C ALA A 85 9.03 6.06 -17.65
N MET A 86 9.28 5.06 -18.50
CA MET A 86 8.49 3.84 -18.58
C MET A 86 8.46 3.09 -17.23
N LEU A 87 9.60 2.83 -16.61
CA LEU A 87 9.68 2.13 -15.31
C LEU A 87 8.88 2.85 -14.22
N CYS A 88 9.01 4.18 -14.17
CA CYS A 88 8.31 5.00 -13.19
C CYS A 88 6.80 5.06 -13.45
N SER A 89 6.39 5.14 -14.71
CA SER A 89 4.97 5.07 -15.09
C SER A 89 4.35 3.73 -14.75
N VAL A 90 5.04 2.61 -15.01
CA VAL A 90 4.59 1.26 -14.62
C VAL A 90 4.38 1.17 -13.11
N ALA A 91 5.36 1.62 -12.32
CA ALA A 91 5.23 1.59 -10.86
C ALA A 91 4.12 2.52 -10.35
N ALA A 92 4.03 3.74 -10.87
CA ALA A 92 2.99 4.70 -10.49
C ALA A 92 1.58 4.20 -10.84
N ILE A 93 1.38 3.64 -12.04
CA ILE A 93 0.08 3.06 -12.46
C ILE A 93 -0.26 1.88 -11.57
N THR A 94 0.68 0.95 -11.35
CA THR A 94 0.43 -0.26 -10.57
C THR A 94 -0.01 0.09 -9.15
N LEU A 95 0.74 0.96 -8.49
CA LEU A 95 0.53 1.27 -7.08
C LEU A 95 -0.57 2.30 -6.86
N GLY A 96 -0.72 3.26 -7.77
CA GLY A 96 -1.82 4.21 -7.77
C GLY A 96 -3.16 3.48 -7.96
N THR A 97 -3.23 2.56 -8.93
CA THR A 97 -4.42 1.71 -9.13
C THR A 97 -4.70 0.89 -7.88
N ASN A 98 -3.69 0.24 -7.30
CA ASN A 98 -3.86 -0.54 -6.08
C ASN A 98 -4.42 0.32 -4.91
N TYR A 99 -3.85 1.52 -4.71
CA TYR A 99 -4.30 2.45 -3.67
C TYR A 99 -5.78 2.84 -3.86
N PHE A 100 -6.14 3.32 -5.06
CA PHE A 100 -7.51 3.75 -5.33
C PHE A 100 -8.48 2.57 -5.29
N TYR A 101 -8.10 1.41 -5.83
CA TYR A 101 -8.90 0.21 -5.76
C TYR A 101 -9.19 -0.18 -4.30
N TYR A 102 -8.18 -0.16 -3.42
CA TYR A 102 -8.35 -0.48 -2.01
C TYR A 102 -9.24 0.53 -1.25
N VAL A 103 -9.05 1.83 -1.51
CA VAL A 103 -9.81 2.90 -0.85
C VAL A 103 -11.28 2.88 -1.29
N LEU A 104 -11.53 2.74 -2.59
CA LEU A 104 -12.87 2.82 -3.18
C LEU A 104 -13.66 1.52 -3.09
N SER A 105 -12.98 0.37 -2.90
CA SER A 105 -13.70 -0.90 -2.75
C SER A 105 -14.55 -0.91 -1.48
N PRO A 106 -15.83 -1.31 -1.58
CA PRO A 106 -16.68 -1.48 -0.41
C PRO A 106 -16.10 -2.57 0.49
N LYS A 107 -16.25 -2.39 1.81
CA LYS A 107 -15.78 -3.33 2.83
C LYS A 107 -17.01 -3.96 3.45
N SER A 108 -17.08 -5.29 3.45
CA SER A 108 -18.28 -6.02 3.87
C SER A 108 -18.53 -5.93 5.37
N ASP A 109 -17.48 -5.74 6.17
CA ASP A 109 -17.54 -5.77 7.62
C ASP A 109 -16.43 -4.94 8.29
N TRP A 110 -16.66 -4.58 9.55
CA TRP A 110 -15.78 -3.74 10.34
C TRP A 110 -15.65 -4.27 11.77
N MET A 111 -14.42 -4.32 12.28
CA MET A 111 -14.12 -4.88 13.61
C MET A 111 -14.91 -4.19 14.74
N VAL A 112 -15.24 -2.91 14.56
CA VAL A 112 -16.02 -2.11 15.53
C VAL A 112 -17.43 -2.65 15.77
N LEU A 113 -17.99 -3.39 14.82
CA LEU A 113 -19.32 -4.00 14.95
C LEU A 113 -19.30 -5.27 15.83
N HIS A 114 -18.10 -5.79 16.12
CA HIS A 114 -17.90 -7.03 16.89
C HIS A 114 -17.43 -6.76 18.32
N PHE A 115 -17.47 -5.51 18.78
CA PHE A 115 -17.09 -5.15 20.14
C PHE A 115 -18.14 -5.63 21.13
N LYS A 116 -17.72 -6.44 22.10
CA LYS A 116 -18.56 -6.97 23.18
C LYS A 116 -18.30 -6.26 24.50
N GLN A 117 -17.09 -5.74 24.68
CA GLN A 117 -16.67 -5.06 25.91
C GLN A 117 -16.28 -3.61 25.64
N LYS A 118 -16.42 -2.76 26.66
CA LYS A 118 -16.01 -1.35 26.60
C LYS A 118 -14.51 -1.18 26.24
N GLN A 119 -13.68 -2.17 26.58
CA GLN A 119 -12.24 -2.15 26.33
C GLN A 119 -11.86 -2.50 24.88
N ASP A 120 -12.75 -3.15 24.11
CA ASP A 120 -12.45 -3.61 22.75
C ASP A 120 -12.10 -2.47 21.81
N GLY A 121 -12.82 -1.34 21.95
CA GLY A 121 -12.54 -0.12 21.18
C GLY A 121 -11.16 0.45 21.45
N ALA A 122 -10.73 0.48 22.71
CA ALA A 122 -9.40 0.97 23.08
C ALA A 122 -8.29 0.03 22.57
N ASN A 123 -8.51 -1.28 22.65
CA ASN A 123 -7.57 -2.28 22.15
C ASN A 123 -7.44 -2.22 20.62
N TRP A 124 -8.57 -2.16 19.91
CA TRP A 124 -8.59 -2.00 18.46
C TRP A 124 -7.95 -0.69 18.01
N LEU A 125 -8.24 0.43 18.69
CA LEU A 125 -7.65 1.72 18.35
C LEU A 125 -6.12 1.70 18.47
N ARG A 126 -5.58 0.99 19.46
CA ARG A 126 -4.14 0.83 19.62
C ARG A 126 -3.52 0.12 18.41
N VAL A 127 -4.09 -1.02 18.02
CA VAL A 127 -3.66 -1.79 16.83
C VAL A 127 -3.80 -0.95 15.55
N TYR A 128 -4.95 -0.30 15.38
CA TYR A 128 -5.24 0.53 14.22
C TYR A 128 -4.24 1.67 14.07
N ARG A 129 -3.91 2.38 15.16
CA ARG A 129 -2.87 3.41 15.17
C ARG A 129 -1.50 2.84 14.82
N GLY A 130 -1.14 1.66 15.34
CA GLY A 130 0.11 0.99 14.97
C GLY A 130 0.20 0.71 13.47
N MET A 131 -0.88 0.19 12.87
CA MET A 131 -0.96 0.00 11.42
C MET A 131 -0.87 1.32 10.64
N GLN A 132 -1.51 2.39 11.12
CA GLN A 132 -1.41 3.70 10.49
C GLN A 132 0.01 4.26 10.55
N VAL A 133 0.69 4.18 11.70
CA VAL A 133 2.09 4.63 11.84
C VAL A 133 2.97 3.88 10.83
N ASN A 134 2.80 2.57 10.71
CA ASN A 134 3.55 1.77 9.75
C ASN A 134 3.37 2.28 8.31
N TYR A 135 2.14 2.61 7.92
CA TYR A 135 1.87 3.19 6.61
C TYR A 135 2.56 4.53 6.39
N HIS A 136 2.44 5.46 7.35
CA HIS A 136 3.02 6.79 7.22
C HIS A 136 4.55 6.75 7.26
N VAL A 137 5.16 5.86 8.05
CA VAL A 137 6.62 5.66 8.07
C VAL A 137 7.10 5.18 6.69
N GLY A 138 6.45 4.16 6.12
CA GLY A 138 6.79 3.70 4.78
C GLY A 138 6.61 4.80 3.73
N LEU A 139 5.55 5.60 3.83
CA LEU A 139 5.31 6.75 2.95
C LEU A 139 6.45 7.79 3.05
N VAL A 140 6.80 8.20 4.27
CA VAL A 140 7.89 9.17 4.52
C VAL A 140 9.22 8.65 3.98
N LEU A 141 9.53 7.36 4.19
CA LEU A 141 10.74 6.74 3.65
C LEU A 141 10.78 6.78 2.12
N GLY A 142 9.65 6.53 1.46
CA GLY A 142 9.59 6.59 0.00
C GLY A 142 9.62 8.02 -0.55
N ILE A 143 9.08 9.01 0.18
CA ILE A 143 9.25 10.44 -0.15
C ILE A 143 10.72 10.85 0.00
N ALA A 144 11.38 10.48 1.10
CA ALA A 144 12.80 10.76 1.29
C ALA A 144 13.65 10.12 0.19
N GLY A 145 13.39 8.86 -0.16
CA GLY A 145 14.03 8.18 -1.28
C GLY A 145 13.80 8.89 -2.61
N THR A 146 12.59 9.40 -2.85
CA THR A 146 12.24 10.19 -4.03
C THR A 146 13.09 11.45 -4.15
N VAL A 147 13.19 12.22 -3.07
CA VAL A 147 13.93 13.49 -3.05
C VAL A 147 15.41 13.22 -3.32
N LEU A 148 15.99 12.22 -2.65
CA LEU A 148 17.39 11.82 -2.84
C LEU A 148 17.67 11.36 -4.28
N LEU A 149 16.81 10.52 -4.86
CA LEU A 149 16.94 10.08 -6.25
C LEU A 149 16.81 11.25 -7.22
N SER A 150 15.84 12.13 -7.02
CA SER A 150 15.62 13.29 -7.87
C SER A 150 16.83 14.22 -7.88
N ASN A 151 17.41 14.50 -6.71
CA ASN A 151 18.64 15.30 -6.58
C ASN A 151 19.85 14.63 -7.26
N ALA A 152 19.98 13.30 -7.14
CA ALA A 152 21.07 12.56 -7.78
C ALA A 152 20.98 12.59 -9.32
N PHE A 153 19.78 12.59 -9.89
CA PHE A 153 19.58 12.69 -11.33
C PHE A 153 19.61 14.15 -11.85
N TYR A 154 19.25 15.14 -11.03
CA TYR A 154 19.31 16.55 -11.39
C TYR A 154 20.74 17.08 -11.37
N SER A 155 21.59 16.63 -10.44
CA SER A 155 23.01 17.01 -10.33
C SER A 155 23.90 16.52 -11.48
N LYS A 156 23.38 15.67 -12.38
CA LYS A 156 24.13 15.07 -13.51
C LYS A 156 23.77 15.66 -14.88
N ASN A 157 22.91 16.68 -14.95
CA ASN A 157 22.72 17.52 -16.15
C ASN A 157 23.33 18.90 -15.91
#